data_AF-A0A968FV99-F1
#
_entry.id   AF-A0A968FV99-F1
#
_cell.length_a   1.000
_cell.length_b   1.000
_cell.length_c   1.000
_cell.angle_alpha   90.00
_cell.angle_beta   90.00
_cell.angle_gamma   90.00
#
_symmetry.space_group_name_H-M   'P 1'
#
loop_
_entity.id
_entity.type
_entity.pdbx_description
1 polymer ?
#
loop_
_entity_poly.entity_id
_entity_poly.type
_entity_poly.pdbx_seq_one_letter_code
_entity_poly.pdbx_strand_id
1 'polypeptide(L)'
;MAGNISRQQRFVDWIESVVLQNKALSWQARIEAMHREAKTLIASGVTTIGDYFSHPELLAEYQTLPFRQELFLETLGFQREVAESRAGEVAALLEEHPGHGNQIRLAVAPHAPYSVSPELFRRLKQLADQWHCRLSCHLAEVREEFQFLRTGRGDFLELLKSREVYDDQWSPPGVGPVTYLDQLGVLEGMTCIHLNHIDRRDLERLAQSHASAVFCPGSTRWF
;
A
#
# COMPACT_ATOMS: atom_id res chain seq x y z
N MET A 1 -7.07 -12.06 11.51
CA MET A 1 -8.13 -11.02 11.45
C MET A 1 -9.41 -11.50 10.78
N ALA A 2 -9.40 -12.58 9.99
CA ALA A 2 -10.63 -13.13 9.40
C ALA A 2 -11.70 -13.38 10.47
N GLY A 3 -12.88 -12.76 10.29
CA GLY A 3 -14.04 -12.90 11.19
C GLY A 3 -14.14 -11.90 12.34
N ASN A 4 -13.10 -11.10 12.61
CA ASN A 4 -13.11 -10.20 13.78
C ASN A 4 -13.47 -8.74 13.45
N ILE A 5 -13.45 -8.33 12.18
CA ILE A 5 -13.78 -6.97 11.76
C ILE A 5 -15.14 -7.00 11.06
N SER A 6 -16.13 -6.31 11.63
CA SER A 6 -17.44 -6.15 11.00
C SER A 6 -17.40 -5.08 9.91
N ARG A 7 -18.28 -5.22 8.91
CA ARG A 7 -18.48 -4.19 7.89
C ARG A 7 -18.94 -2.91 8.59
N GLN A 8 -18.30 -1.79 8.26
CA GLN A 8 -18.67 -0.47 8.76
C GLN A 8 -19.37 0.33 7.67
N GLN A 9 -20.12 1.35 8.08
CA GLN A 9 -20.79 2.25 7.14
C GLN A 9 -19.78 3.19 6.45
N ARG A 10 -18.77 3.67 7.20
CA ARG A 10 -17.70 4.52 6.67
C ARG A 10 -16.42 3.71 6.57
N PHE A 11 -15.67 3.92 5.49
CA PHE A 11 -14.37 3.27 5.32
C PHE A 11 -13.37 3.63 6.41
N VAL A 12 -13.41 4.87 6.90
CA VAL A 12 -12.50 5.34 7.96
C VAL A 12 -12.74 4.68 9.30
N ASP A 13 -13.99 4.35 9.64
CA ASP A 13 -14.33 3.58 10.83
C ASP A 13 -13.81 2.14 10.71
N TRP A 14 -13.84 1.57 9.49
CA TRP A 14 -13.22 0.29 9.21
C TRP A 14 -11.69 0.34 9.40
N ILE A 15 -11.01 1.39 8.88
CA ILE A 15 -9.57 1.60 9.12
C ILE A 15 -9.27 1.65 10.62
N GLU A 16 -10.04 2.41 11.39
CA GLU A 16 -9.84 2.50 12.85
C GLU A 16 -9.97 1.14 13.54
N SER A 17 -10.96 0.34 13.14
CA SER A 17 -11.15 -1.01 13.66
C SER A 17 -9.97 -1.93 13.33
N VAL A 18 -9.41 -1.84 12.11
CA VAL A 18 -8.22 -2.59 11.69
C VAL A 18 -7.01 -2.17 12.52
N VAL A 19 -6.79 -0.86 12.69
CA VAL A 19 -5.67 -0.33 13.48
C VAL A 19 -5.74 -0.80 14.93
N LEU A 20 -6.93 -0.75 15.55
CA LEU A 20 -7.13 -1.19 16.93
C LEU A 20 -6.87 -2.69 17.08
N GLN A 21 -7.41 -3.51 16.19
CA GLN A 21 -7.17 -4.96 16.24
C GLN A 21 -5.72 -5.32 15.98
N ASN A 22 -5.07 -4.66 15.03
CA ASN A 22 -3.64 -4.85 14.77
C ASN A 22 -2.81 -4.49 16.00
N LYS A 23 -3.11 -3.38 16.69
CA LYS A 23 -2.40 -3.01 17.94
C LYS A 23 -2.60 -4.03 19.06
N ALA A 24 -3.75 -4.70 19.11
CA ALA A 24 -4.04 -5.72 20.12
C ALA A 24 -3.36 -7.08 19.85
N LEU A 25 -2.87 -7.32 18.62
CA LEU A 25 -2.23 -8.59 18.26
C LEU A 25 -0.80 -8.66 18.81
N SER A 26 -0.53 -9.68 19.63
CA SER A 26 0.83 -9.98 20.09
C SER A 26 1.73 -10.42 18.92
N TRP A 27 3.03 -10.24 19.10
CA TRP A 27 4.02 -10.66 18.11
C TRP A 27 3.95 -12.16 17.81
N GLN A 28 3.86 -12.99 18.85
CA GLN A 28 3.69 -14.43 18.71
C GLN A 28 2.44 -14.79 17.90
N ALA A 29 1.30 -14.16 18.18
CA ALA A 29 0.06 -14.42 17.45
C ALA A 29 0.15 -14.03 15.96
N ARG A 30 0.95 -13.00 15.63
CA ARG A 30 1.21 -12.60 14.23
C ARG A 30 1.99 -13.68 13.49
N ILE A 31 3.08 -14.16 14.07
CA ILE A 31 3.92 -15.22 13.49
C ILE A 31 3.11 -16.51 13.34
N GLU A 32 2.41 -16.95 14.39
CA GLU A 32 1.56 -18.14 14.33
C GLU A 32 0.47 -18.03 13.26
N ALA A 33 -0.15 -16.86 13.11
CA ALA A 33 -1.12 -16.62 12.05
C ALA A 33 -0.48 -16.69 10.66
N MET A 34 0.65 -16.02 10.44
CA MET A 34 1.38 -16.03 9.18
C MET A 34 1.70 -17.46 8.72
N HIS A 35 2.27 -18.28 9.58
CA HIS A 35 2.61 -19.68 9.27
C HIS A 35 1.38 -20.56 9.04
N ARG A 36 0.29 -20.33 9.79
CA ARG A 36 -0.96 -21.05 9.59
C ARG A 36 -1.59 -20.70 8.24
N GLU A 37 -1.69 -19.42 7.90
CA GLU A 37 -2.28 -18.99 6.62
C GLU A 37 -1.38 -19.38 5.43
N ALA A 38 -0.06 -19.42 5.60
CA ALA A 38 0.86 -19.97 4.60
C ALA A 38 0.52 -21.42 4.24
N LYS A 39 0.17 -22.27 5.22
CA LYS A 39 -0.28 -23.65 4.95
C LYS A 39 -1.56 -23.69 4.11
N THR A 40 -2.50 -22.77 4.37
CA THR A 40 -3.72 -22.63 3.57
C THR A 40 -3.40 -22.27 2.12
N LEU A 41 -2.48 -21.32 1.90
CA LEU A 41 -2.03 -20.92 0.56
C LEU A 41 -1.30 -22.06 -0.18
N ILE A 42 -0.44 -22.81 0.51
CA ILE A 42 0.24 -23.97 -0.08
C ILE A 42 -0.78 -25.03 -0.49
N ALA A 43 -1.73 -25.34 0.39
CA ALA A 43 -2.77 -26.34 0.13
C ALA A 43 -3.69 -25.95 -1.04
N SER A 44 -3.84 -24.66 -1.34
CA SER A 44 -4.60 -24.17 -2.49
C SER A 44 -3.78 -24.04 -3.78
N GLY A 45 -2.48 -24.37 -3.76
CA GLY A 45 -1.61 -24.39 -4.94
C GLY A 45 -0.90 -23.07 -5.22
N VAL A 46 -0.89 -22.11 -4.28
CA VAL A 46 -0.13 -20.86 -4.43
C VAL A 46 1.37 -21.16 -4.38
N THR A 47 2.11 -20.64 -5.37
CA THR A 47 3.58 -20.82 -5.47
C THR A 47 4.36 -19.51 -5.45
N THR A 48 3.68 -18.38 -5.64
CA THR A 48 4.24 -17.03 -5.57
C THR A 48 3.29 -16.13 -4.79
N ILE A 49 3.82 -15.31 -3.90
CA ILE A 49 3.08 -14.29 -3.17
C ILE A 49 3.68 -12.91 -3.42
N GLY A 50 2.82 -11.90 -3.48
CA GLY A 50 3.19 -10.50 -3.28
C GLY A 50 2.50 -10.05 -2.01
N ASP A 51 3.26 -9.57 -1.02
CA ASP A 51 2.71 -9.20 0.28
C ASP A 51 3.18 -7.80 0.69
N TYR A 52 2.28 -7.06 1.34
CA TYR A 52 2.60 -5.76 1.91
C TYR A 52 3.32 -5.98 3.24
N PHE A 53 4.53 -5.43 3.32
CA PHE A 53 5.50 -5.73 4.35
C PHE A 53 5.85 -4.46 5.13
N SER A 54 5.17 -4.27 6.26
CA SER A 54 5.35 -3.10 7.14
C SER A 54 6.12 -3.39 8.44
N HIS A 55 6.60 -4.64 8.64
CA HIS A 55 7.39 -5.04 9.82
C HIS A 55 8.65 -5.81 9.39
N PRO A 56 9.79 -5.11 9.20
CA PRO A 56 11.06 -5.72 8.79
C PRO A 56 11.53 -6.90 9.63
N GLU A 57 11.14 -6.95 10.90
CA GLU A 57 11.49 -8.01 11.85
C GLU A 57 10.86 -9.36 11.47
N LEU A 58 9.82 -9.39 10.63
CA LEU A 58 9.22 -10.62 10.11
C LEU A 58 10.00 -11.22 8.94
N LEU A 59 11.07 -10.58 8.45
CA LEU A 59 11.79 -11.06 7.27
C LEU A 59 12.34 -12.49 7.46
N ALA A 60 12.83 -12.79 8.67
CA ALA A 60 13.31 -14.13 9.01
C ALA A 60 12.20 -15.20 8.90
N GLU A 61 10.96 -14.84 9.24
CA GLU A 61 9.81 -15.74 9.10
C GLU A 61 9.47 -15.96 7.62
N TYR A 62 9.45 -14.89 6.81
CA TYR A 62 9.23 -14.99 5.36
C TYR A 62 10.27 -15.88 4.68
N GLN A 63 11.54 -15.84 5.11
CA GLN A 63 12.61 -16.69 4.56
C GLN A 63 12.35 -18.18 4.73
N THR A 64 11.55 -18.58 5.74
CA THR A 64 11.20 -19.98 5.96
C THR A 64 10.01 -20.46 5.12
N LEU A 65 9.27 -19.53 4.50
CA LEU A 65 8.10 -19.87 3.69
C LEU A 65 8.53 -20.38 2.30
N PRO A 66 7.88 -21.44 1.76
CA PRO A 66 8.28 -22.07 0.51
C PRO A 66 7.68 -21.39 -0.73
N PHE A 67 7.55 -20.06 -0.72
CA PHE A 67 7.01 -19.28 -1.83
C PHE A 67 8.09 -18.50 -2.54
N ARG A 68 7.92 -18.20 -3.83
CA ARG A 68 8.56 -17.00 -4.40
C ARG A 68 7.82 -15.77 -3.89
N GLN A 69 8.53 -14.76 -3.44
CA GLN A 69 7.97 -13.70 -2.61
C GLN A 69 8.45 -12.37 -3.14
N GLU A 70 7.51 -11.47 -3.29
CA GLU A 70 7.79 -10.05 -3.43
C GLU A 70 7.21 -9.33 -2.25
N LEU A 71 8.08 -8.76 -1.42
CA LEU A 71 7.69 -8.06 -0.21
C LEU A 71 7.74 -6.57 -0.49
N PHE A 72 6.57 -5.96 -0.52
CA PHE A 72 6.38 -4.55 -0.78
C PHE A 72 6.53 -3.76 0.52
N LEU A 73 7.63 -3.03 0.66
CA LEU A 73 7.94 -2.16 1.80
C LEU A 73 6.88 -1.06 1.93
N GLU A 74 5.87 -1.34 2.74
CA GLU A 74 4.67 -0.51 2.86
C GLU A 74 4.98 0.75 3.67
N THR A 75 4.80 1.90 3.04
CA THR A 75 5.20 3.19 3.61
C THR A 75 4.02 4.15 3.64
N LEU A 76 3.76 4.71 4.82
CA LEU A 76 2.76 5.74 5.08
C LEU A 76 3.46 7.04 5.53
N GLY A 77 2.87 8.17 5.19
CA GLY A 77 3.40 9.48 5.59
C GLY A 77 2.76 10.60 4.79
N PHE A 78 1.73 11.23 5.35
CA PHE A 78 1.00 12.31 4.68
C PHE A 78 1.59 13.71 4.93
N GLN A 79 2.27 13.90 6.07
CA GLN A 79 3.09 15.09 6.30
C GLN A 79 4.32 15.08 5.39
N ARG A 80 4.61 16.22 4.75
CA ARG A 80 5.75 16.32 3.85
C ARG A 80 7.09 16.23 4.59
N GLU A 81 7.14 16.63 5.85
CA GLU A 81 8.34 16.68 6.69
C GLU A 81 8.90 15.28 6.96
N VAL A 82 8.04 14.24 6.97
CA VAL A 82 8.48 12.85 7.16
C VAL A 82 8.93 12.18 5.87
N ALA A 83 8.81 12.84 4.71
CA ALA A 83 9.09 12.21 3.43
C ALA A 83 10.55 11.76 3.28
N GLU A 84 11.51 12.58 3.75
CA GLU A 84 12.93 12.24 3.73
C GLU A 84 13.23 11.04 4.65
N SER A 85 12.79 11.11 5.91
CA SER A 85 13.09 10.05 6.88
C SER A 85 12.48 8.71 6.48
N ARG A 86 11.22 8.69 6.03
CA ARG A 86 10.54 7.47 5.57
C ARG A 86 11.19 6.87 4.32
N ALA A 87 11.59 7.71 3.36
CA ALA A 87 12.34 7.22 2.20
C ALA A 87 13.72 6.66 2.62
N GLY A 88 14.39 7.30 3.58
CA GLY A 88 15.65 6.79 4.15
C GLY A 88 15.52 5.44 4.83
N GLU A 89 14.45 5.20 5.58
CA GLU A 89 14.14 3.89 6.20
C GLU A 89 13.99 2.80 5.12
N VAL A 90 13.28 3.10 4.03
CA VAL A 90 13.11 2.16 2.90
C VAL A 90 14.44 1.92 2.18
N ALA A 91 15.23 2.96 1.96
CA ALA A 91 16.55 2.85 1.33
C ALA A 91 17.48 1.94 2.14
N ALA A 92 17.53 2.11 3.47
CA ALA A 92 18.34 1.28 4.36
C ALA A 92 17.95 -0.21 4.26
N LEU A 93 16.64 -0.52 4.23
CA LEU A 93 16.17 -1.91 4.08
C LEU A 93 16.58 -2.53 2.73
N LEU A 94 16.51 -1.76 1.65
CA LEU A 94 16.97 -2.19 0.32
C LEU A 94 18.49 -2.42 0.30
N GLU A 95 19.26 -1.56 0.97
CA GLU A 95 20.72 -1.67 1.11
C GLU A 95 21.16 -2.88 1.93
N GLU A 96 20.47 -3.16 3.04
CA GLU A 96 20.74 -4.32 3.89
C GLU A 96 20.37 -5.64 3.19
N HIS A 97 19.44 -5.60 2.23
CA HIS A 97 18.92 -6.77 1.53
C HIS A 97 18.93 -6.59 0.00
N PRO A 98 20.11 -6.42 -0.64
CA PRO A 98 20.24 -6.05 -2.05
C PRO A 98 19.77 -7.12 -3.06
N GLY A 99 19.29 -8.27 -2.57
CA GLY A 99 18.57 -9.28 -3.34
C GLY A 99 19.43 -10.36 -4.00
N HIS A 100 18.78 -11.53 -4.21
CA HIS A 100 19.16 -12.73 -4.99
C HIS A 100 19.34 -14.05 -4.21
N GLY A 101 19.02 -14.11 -2.91
CA GLY A 101 18.88 -15.35 -2.14
C GLY A 101 17.54 -16.07 -2.40
N ASN A 102 17.49 -16.81 -3.51
CA ASN A 102 16.53 -17.79 -4.06
C ASN A 102 15.00 -17.68 -3.91
N GLN A 103 14.39 -16.87 -3.04
CA GLN A 103 12.93 -16.79 -2.96
C GLN A 103 12.33 -15.41 -2.62
N ILE A 104 13.06 -14.45 -2.05
CA ILE A 104 12.51 -13.12 -1.69
C ILE A 104 13.12 -12.00 -2.54
N ARG A 105 12.25 -11.08 -3.00
CA ARG A 105 12.61 -9.78 -3.59
C ARG A 105 11.92 -8.68 -2.79
N LEU A 106 12.66 -7.63 -2.43
CA LEU A 106 12.06 -6.42 -1.86
C LEU A 106 11.59 -5.50 -2.98
N ALA A 107 10.46 -4.86 -2.75
CA ALA A 107 9.82 -3.89 -3.63
C ALA A 107 9.32 -2.70 -2.79
N VAL A 108 8.95 -1.59 -3.41
CA VAL A 108 8.51 -0.39 -2.69
C VAL A 108 6.99 -0.25 -2.78
N ALA A 109 6.35 0.16 -1.68
CA ALA A 109 4.91 0.44 -1.67
C ALA A 109 4.53 1.71 -0.91
N PRO A 110 4.40 2.88 -1.58
CA PRO A 110 3.58 3.94 -1.02
C PRO A 110 2.14 3.42 -0.87
N HIS A 111 1.59 3.48 0.34
CA HIS A 111 0.31 2.84 0.66
C HIS A 111 -0.84 3.29 -0.26
N ALA A 112 -1.25 4.57 -0.22
CA ALA A 112 -2.36 5.09 -1.02
C ALA A 112 -2.29 6.62 -1.19
N PRO A 113 -2.94 7.20 -2.22
CA PRO A 113 -3.00 8.66 -2.45
C PRO A 113 -3.54 9.50 -1.28
N TYR A 114 -4.40 8.92 -0.43
CA TYR A 114 -4.97 9.61 0.73
C TYR A 114 -4.10 9.51 2.00
N SER A 115 -2.99 8.75 1.99
CA SER A 115 -2.16 8.50 3.18
C SER A 115 -0.67 8.75 2.96
N VAL A 116 -0.26 9.09 1.74
CA VAL A 116 1.12 9.35 1.35
C VAL A 116 1.19 10.70 0.65
N SER A 117 2.12 11.55 1.09
CA SER A 117 2.31 12.89 0.52
C SER A 117 2.86 12.82 -0.91
N PRO A 118 2.63 13.84 -1.75
CA PRO A 118 3.23 13.92 -3.08
C PRO A 118 4.77 13.80 -3.05
N GLU A 119 5.39 14.34 -2.01
CA GLU A 119 6.85 14.35 -1.85
C GLU A 119 7.39 12.95 -1.52
N LEU A 120 6.72 12.22 -0.63
CA LEU A 120 7.07 10.85 -0.32
C LEU A 120 6.83 9.91 -1.50
N PHE A 121 5.73 10.07 -2.26
CA PHE A 121 5.50 9.31 -3.50
C PHE A 121 6.67 9.42 -4.48
N ARG A 122 7.16 10.65 -4.74
CA ARG A 122 8.26 10.87 -5.68
C ARG A 122 9.56 10.23 -5.19
N ARG A 123 9.87 10.35 -3.90
CA ARG A 123 11.06 9.74 -3.31
C ARG A 123 11.03 8.22 -3.38
N LEU A 124 9.89 7.61 -3.06
CA LEU A 124 9.70 6.16 -3.16
C LEU A 124 9.77 5.66 -4.60
N LYS A 125 9.23 6.40 -5.57
CA LYS A 125 9.40 6.11 -7.00
C LYS A 125 10.87 6.16 -7.42
N GLN A 126 11.59 7.20 -7.02
CA GLN A 126 13.03 7.34 -7.30
C GLN A 126 13.83 6.17 -6.72
N LEU A 127 13.52 5.74 -5.50
CA LEU A 127 14.15 4.55 -4.91
C LEU A 127 13.84 3.28 -5.70
N ALA A 128 12.57 3.06 -6.07
CA ALA A 128 12.20 1.91 -6.88
C ALA A 128 12.96 1.86 -8.21
N ASP A 129 13.11 3.02 -8.86
CA ASP A 129 13.88 3.16 -10.11
C ASP A 129 15.38 2.90 -9.91
N GLN A 130 15.97 3.48 -8.88
CA GLN A 130 17.40 3.32 -8.55
C GLN A 130 17.74 1.86 -8.23
N TRP A 131 16.87 1.17 -7.52
CA TRP A 131 17.06 -0.22 -7.10
C TRP A 131 16.49 -1.24 -8.10
N HIS A 132 15.92 -0.76 -9.22
CA HIS A 132 15.28 -1.58 -10.24
C HIS A 132 14.25 -2.59 -9.66
N CYS A 133 13.53 -2.17 -8.62
CA CYS A 133 12.51 -2.98 -7.97
C CYS A 133 11.10 -2.48 -8.30
N ARG A 134 10.09 -3.31 -7.99
CA ARG A 134 8.70 -2.97 -8.32
C ARG A 134 8.16 -1.88 -7.38
N LEU A 135 7.17 -1.15 -7.88
CA LEU A 135 6.39 -0.18 -7.12
C LEU A 135 4.93 -0.63 -7.07
N SER A 136 4.30 -0.67 -5.89
CA SER A 136 2.88 -1.01 -5.73
C SER A 136 2.13 0.04 -4.91
N CYS A 137 0.83 0.21 -5.17
CA CYS A 137 -0.01 1.19 -4.48
C CYS A 137 -1.48 0.75 -4.47
N HIS A 138 -2.18 0.95 -3.36
CA HIS A 138 -3.64 0.86 -3.30
C HIS A 138 -4.25 2.07 -4.02
N LEU A 139 -5.07 1.84 -5.05
CA LEU A 139 -5.51 2.90 -5.95
C LEU A 139 -6.97 2.77 -6.34
N ALA A 140 -7.73 3.85 -6.19
CA ALA A 140 -9.15 3.92 -6.53
C ALA A 140 -9.98 2.81 -5.84
N GLU A 141 -9.66 2.51 -4.58
CA GLU A 141 -10.33 1.44 -3.82
C GLU A 141 -11.74 1.86 -3.38
N VAL A 142 -11.88 3.12 -2.91
CA VAL A 142 -13.11 3.65 -2.33
C VAL A 142 -13.46 5.03 -2.88
N ARG A 143 -14.75 5.42 -2.83
CA ARG A 143 -15.21 6.70 -3.41
C ARG A 143 -14.74 7.91 -2.61
N GLU A 144 -14.53 7.74 -1.31
CA GLU A 144 -14.04 8.77 -0.38
C GLU A 144 -12.66 9.28 -0.81
N GLU A 145 -11.86 8.45 -1.48
CA GLU A 145 -10.55 8.82 -2.02
C GLU A 145 -10.72 9.92 -3.09
N PHE A 146 -11.73 9.81 -3.94
CA PHE A 146 -12.05 10.82 -4.95
C PHE A 146 -12.49 12.13 -4.32
N GLN A 147 -13.31 12.07 -3.26
CA GLN A 147 -13.75 13.28 -2.56
C GLN A 147 -12.55 14.01 -1.94
N PHE A 148 -11.66 13.27 -1.30
CA PHE A 148 -10.46 13.81 -0.68
C PHE A 148 -9.54 14.47 -1.71
N LEU A 149 -9.21 13.78 -2.80
CA LEU A 149 -8.31 14.33 -3.83
C LEU A 149 -8.92 15.47 -4.65
N ARG A 150 -10.24 15.46 -4.88
CA ARG A 150 -10.89 16.54 -5.66
C ARG A 150 -11.11 17.81 -4.84
N THR A 151 -11.39 17.67 -3.55
CA THR A 151 -11.92 18.79 -2.75
C THR A 151 -11.16 19.06 -1.46
N GLY A 152 -10.30 18.14 -1.02
CA GLY A 152 -9.59 18.22 0.25
C GLY A 152 -10.52 18.08 1.46
N ARG A 153 -11.67 17.42 1.29
CA ARG A 153 -12.73 17.27 2.29
C ARG A 153 -13.14 15.80 2.42
N GLY A 154 -14.02 15.53 3.39
CA GLY A 154 -14.60 14.22 3.63
C GLY A 154 -13.83 13.43 4.67
N ASP A 155 -14.20 12.16 4.79
CA ASP A 155 -13.78 11.29 5.88
C ASP A 155 -12.25 11.16 6.03
N PHE A 156 -11.51 11.15 4.93
CA PHE A 156 -10.04 11.10 5.00
C PHE A 156 -9.41 12.36 5.59
N LEU A 157 -10.00 13.55 5.39
CA LEU A 157 -9.52 14.77 6.06
C LEU A 157 -9.69 14.65 7.58
N GLU A 158 -10.88 14.22 8.02
CA GLU A 158 -11.19 14.02 9.44
C GLU A 158 -10.23 13.01 10.07
N LEU A 159 -10.00 11.89 9.36
CA LEU A 159 -9.10 10.82 9.77
C LEU A 159 -7.64 11.29 9.92
N LEU A 160 -7.13 12.06 8.96
CA LEU A 160 -5.75 12.56 9.00
C LEU A 160 -5.58 13.60 10.13
N LYS A 161 -6.60 14.45 10.34
CA LYS A 161 -6.61 15.43 11.43
C LYS A 161 -6.72 14.79 12.80
N SER A 162 -7.59 13.79 12.98
CA SER A 162 -7.74 13.09 14.26
C SER A 162 -6.47 12.33 14.67
N ARG A 163 -5.63 11.99 13.69
CA ARG A 163 -4.32 11.36 13.91
C ARG A 163 -3.16 12.35 13.95
N GLU A 164 -3.42 13.65 13.84
CA GLU A 164 -2.40 14.71 13.87
C GLU A 164 -1.33 14.57 12.77
N VAL A 165 -1.70 13.96 11.63
CA VAL A 165 -0.81 13.70 10.47
C VAL A 165 -1.26 14.41 9.20
N TYR A 166 -2.27 15.28 9.29
CA TYR A 166 -2.63 16.14 8.17
C TYR A 166 -1.55 17.20 7.94
N ASP A 167 -1.30 17.53 6.67
CA ASP A 167 -0.41 18.61 6.26
C ASP A 167 -1.26 19.81 5.85
N ASP A 168 -1.26 20.88 6.65
CA ASP A 168 -2.03 22.09 6.38
C ASP A 168 -1.54 22.88 5.16
N GLN A 169 -0.33 22.58 4.64
CA GLN A 169 0.18 23.15 3.39
C GLN A 169 -0.26 22.34 2.17
N TRP A 170 -0.78 21.12 2.36
CA TRP A 170 -1.26 20.30 1.26
C TRP A 170 -2.54 20.89 0.65
N SER A 171 -2.58 20.88 -0.68
CA SER A 171 -3.75 21.32 -1.46
C SER A 171 -4.27 20.17 -2.31
N PRO A 172 -5.61 19.98 -2.40
CA PRO A 172 -6.18 18.92 -3.19
C PRO A 172 -5.86 19.11 -4.68
N PRO A 173 -5.45 18.06 -5.40
CA PRO A 173 -5.11 18.16 -6.82
C PRO A 173 -6.32 18.42 -7.73
N GLY A 174 -7.55 18.28 -7.24
CA GLY A 174 -8.76 18.56 -8.03
C GLY A 174 -9.14 17.45 -9.02
N VAL A 175 -8.40 16.34 -9.04
CA VAL A 175 -8.56 15.22 -9.98
C VAL A 175 -8.75 13.89 -9.25
N GLY A 176 -9.06 12.82 -10.00
CA GLY A 176 -9.14 11.46 -9.45
C GLY A 176 -7.76 10.85 -9.18
N PRO A 177 -7.69 9.76 -8.40
CA PRO A 177 -6.44 9.15 -7.93
C PRO A 177 -5.51 8.68 -9.04
N VAL A 178 -6.03 8.05 -10.10
CA VAL A 178 -5.19 7.62 -11.25
C VAL A 178 -4.57 8.82 -11.95
N THR A 179 -5.39 9.83 -12.29
CA THR A 179 -4.89 11.06 -12.92
C THR A 179 -3.91 11.81 -12.02
N TYR A 180 -4.12 11.79 -10.70
CA TYR A 180 -3.21 12.40 -9.73
C TYR A 180 -1.83 11.71 -9.74
N LEU A 181 -1.76 10.38 -9.64
CA LEU A 181 -0.48 9.66 -9.66
C LEU A 181 0.25 9.76 -11.02
N ASP A 182 -0.51 9.83 -12.12
CA ASP A 182 0.03 10.13 -13.45
C ASP A 182 0.67 11.53 -13.50
N GLN A 183 -0.04 12.56 -13.03
CA GLN A 183 0.48 13.94 -12.95
C GLN A 183 1.69 14.08 -12.01
N LEU A 184 1.79 13.24 -10.98
CA LEU A 184 2.97 13.19 -10.13
C LEU A 184 4.19 12.55 -10.81
N GLY A 185 4.00 11.85 -11.93
CA GLY A 185 5.05 11.12 -12.64
C GLY A 185 5.44 9.80 -11.97
N VAL A 186 4.56 9.21 -11.17
CA VAL A 186 4.86 7.97 -10.41
C VAL A 186 4.09 6.74 -10.91
N LEU A 187 3.15 6.91 -11.83
CA LEU A 187 2.30 5.81 -12.32
C LEU A 187 3.03 4.81 -13.22
N GLU A 188 4.11 5.24 -13.88
CA GLU A 188 4.89 4.41 -14.82
C GLU A 188 5.37 3.09 -14.19
N GLY A 189 4.95 1.97 -14.78
CA GLY A 189 5.31 0.61 -14.33
C GLY A 189 4.73 0.19 -12.98
N MET A 190 3.83 0.98 -12.39
CA MET A 190 3.26 0.71 -11.07
C MET A 190 2.31 -0.51 -11.10
N THR A 191 2.34 -1.32 -10.05
CA THR A 191 1.31 -2.31 -9.76
C THR A 191 0.19 -1.66 -8.94
N CYS A 192 -0.98 -1.47 -9.53
CA CYS A 192 -2.11 -0.81 -8.90
C CYS A 192 -3.09 -1.84 -8.33
N ILE A 193 -3.33 -1.78 -7.01
CA ILE A 193 -4.23 -2.69 -6.29
C ILE A 193 -5.63 -2.09 -6.23
N HIS A 194 -6.65 -2.95 -6.31
CA HIS A 194 -8.09 -2.67 -6.28
C HIS A 194 -8.65 -2.15 -7.60
N LEU A 195 -8.46 -0.86 -7.90
CA LEU A 195 -9.05 -0.19 -9.06
C LEU A 195 -10.58 -0.37 -9.15
N ASN A 196 -11.27 -0.35 -8.00
CA ASN A 196 -12.72 -0.57 -7.92
C ASN A 196 -13.52 0.57 -8.58
N HIS A 197 -12.98 1.79 -8.54
CA HIS A 197 -13.65 2.99 -9.03
C HIS A 197 -12.83 3.68 -10.12
N ILE A 198 -12.75 3.08 -11.29
CA ILE A 198 -12.08 3.68 -12.45
C ILE A 198 -13.02 3.87 -13.63
N ASP A 199 -12.73 4.85 -14.49
CA ASP A 199 -13.41 5.04 -15.76
C ASP A 199 -12.53 4.66 -16.97
N ARG A 200 -13.06 4.88 -18.19
CA ARG A 200 -12.33 4.58 -19.43
C ARG A 200 -11.06 5.41 -19.61
N ARG A 201 -11.04 6.66 -19.15
CA ARG A 201 -9.87 7.53 -19.24
C ARG A 201 -8.79 7.07 -18.26
N ASP A 202 -9.20 6.62 -17.07
CA ASP A 202 -8.27 6.02 -16.11
C ASP A 202 -7.64 4.74 -16.68
N LEU A 203 -8.42 3.88 -17.34
CA LEU A 203 -7.91 2.69 -18.03
C LEU A 203 -6.89 3.04 -19.13
N GLU A 204 -7.18 4.07 -19.93
CA GLU A 204 -6.27 4.54 -20.97
C GLU A 204 -4.94 5.04 -20.39
N ARG A 205 -4.97 5.79 -19.27
CA ARG A 205 -3.76 6.22 -18.56
C ARG A 205 -2.96 5.05 -18.01
N LEU A 206 -3.61 4.12 -17.31
CA LEU A 206 -2.96 2.92 -16.77
C LEU A 206 -2.25 2.13 -17.87
N ALA A 207 -2.90 1.96 -19.03
CA ALA A 207 -2.30 1.28 -20.17
C ALA A 207 -1.11 2.05 -20.77
N GLN A 208 -1.20 3.37 -20.88
CA GLN A 208 -0.12 4.23 -21.39
C GLN A 208 1.09 4.26 -20.46
N SER A 209 0.87 4.21 -19.14
CA SER A 209 1.92 4.17 -18.13
C SER A 209 2.49 2.76 -17.87
N HIS A 210 2.15 1.77 -18.71
CA HIS A 210 2.56 0.37 -18.52
C HIS A 210 2.27 -0.19 -17.12
N ALA A 211 1.20 0.31 -16.47
CA ALA A 211 0.80 -0.11 -15.15
C ALA A 211 0.17 -1.51 -15.20
N SER A 212 0.34 -2.27 -14.12
CA SER A 212 -0.32 -3.56 -13.91
C SER A 212 -1.51 -3.41 -12.95
N ALA A 213 -2.56 -4.18 -13.15
CA ALA A 213 -3.76 -4.16 -12.32
C ALA A 213 -3.89 -5.44 -11.49
N VAL A 214 -4.17 -5.30 -10.19
CA VAL A 214 -4.51 -6.42 -9.29
C VAL A 214 -5.92 -6.25 -8.79
N PHE A 215 -6.80 -7.15 -9.21
CA PHE A 215 -8.21 -7.16 -8.80
C PHE A 215 -8.42 -8.05 -7.57
N CYS A 216 -9.05 -7.49 -6.53
CA CYS A 216 -9.25 -8.14 -5.23
C CYS A 216 -10.74 -8.38 -4.96
N PRO A 217 -11.38 -9.39 -5.57
CA PRO A 217 -12.85 -9.56 -5.56
C PRO A 217 -13.48 -9.73 -4.17
N GLY A 218 -12.70 -10.18 -3.18
CA GLY A 218 -13.12 -10.21 -1.79
C GLY A 218 -13.28 -8.81 -1.19
N SER A 219 -12.25 -7.97 -1.34
CA SER A 219 -12.26 -6.56 -0.91
C SER A 219 -13.30 -5.77 -1.71
N THR A 220 -13.37 -5.91 -3.04
CA THR A 220 -14.34 -5.19 -3.88
C THR A 220 -15.80 -5.52 -3.55
N ARG A 221 -16.10 -6.73 -3.07
CA ARG A 221 -17.47 -7.06 -2.64
C ARG A 221 -17.78 -6.50 -1.25
N TRP A 222 -16.75 -6.33 -0.43
CA TRP A 222 -16.87 -5.84 0.93
C TRP A 222 -17.09 -4.32 0.96
N PHE A 223 -16.41 -3.58 0.10
CA PHE A 223 -16.50 -2.12 -0.07
C PHE A 223 -17.46 -1.77 -1.21
#